data_AF-A0A4R6BHS9-F1
#
_entry.id   AF-A0A4R6BHS9-F1
#
_cell.length_a   1.000
_cell.length_b   1.000
_cell.length_c   1.000
_cell.angle_alpha   90.00
_cell.angle_beta   90.00
_cell.angle_gamma   90.00
#
_symmetry.space_group_name_H-M   'P 1'
#
loop_
_entity.id
_entity.type
_entity.pdbx_description
1 polymer ?
#
loop_
_entity_poly.entity_id
_entity_poly.type
_entity_poly.pdbx_seq_one_letter_code
_entity_poly.pdbx_strand_id
1 'polypeptide(L)'
;MSCPYHYEEKKKSKLPLIAGLAVGAVSIGYTLFKQQSAHKGQDEMKSFNKKVGHEFYMPHFMVKNVRLETAETTLTVNVDYRINKVLNDYLVNNRPDYYFKLILPEQYQSLFEENERVIKGEDLVGGEDRADYTVSFQFEAKPQTKSDEIKAIEVSDKIQMTILDDENNVLNDFPDVYNAANIIRY
;
A
#
# COMPACT_ATOMS: atom_id res chain seq x y z
N MET A 1 -51.03 40.78 -24.32
CA MET A 1 -49.76 41.54 -24.22
C MET A 1 -48.66 40.60 -24.70
N SER A 2 -48.55 40.41 -26.02
CA SER A 2 -47.50 40.99 -26.89
C SER A 2 -46.07 40.82 -26.37
N CYS A 3 -45.34 39.89 -26.99
CA CYS A 3 -43.88 39.91 -27.13
C CYS A 3 -43.43 41.26 -27.76
N PRO A 4 -42.14 41.66 -27.70
CA PRO A 4 -41.13 40.96 -28.50
C PRO A 4 -39.70 40.91 -27.94
N TYR A 5 -39.01 39.88 -28.42
CA TYR A 5 -37.60 39.84 -28.78
C TYR A 5 -36.93 41.21 -28.97
N HIS A 6 -35.77 41.40 -28.35
CA HIS A 6 -34.74 42.30 -28.85
C HIS A 6 -33.48 41.49 -29.20
N TYR A 7 -33.36 41.30 -30.51
CA TYR A 7 -32.15 40.99 -31.24
C TYR A 7 -31.47 42.32 -31.55
N GLU A 8 -30.20 42.47 -31.18
CA GLU A 8 -29.34 43.51 -31.75
C GLU A 8 -28.12 42.87 -32.41
N GLU A 9 -27.92 43.22 -33.68
CA GLU A 9 -26.79 42.81 -34.50
C GLU A 9 -25.76 43.95 -34.63
N LYS A 10 -24.50 43.61 -34.32
CA LYS A 10 -23.21 44.10 -34.86
C LYS A 10 -23.00 45.60 -35.14
N LYS A 11 -21.93 46.14 -34.53
CA LYS A 11 -21.09 47.17 -35.17
C LYS A 11 -19.75 46.60 -35.65
N LYS A 12 -19.43 46.93 -36.91
CA LYS A 12 -18.23 46.59 -37.67
C LYS A 12 -17.04 47.53 -37.36
N SER A 13 -15.85 47.05 -37.72
CA SER A 13 -14.62 47.81 -38.11
C SER A 13 -13.71 48.23 -36.94
N LYS A 14 -12.38 48.04 -36.94
CA LYS A 14 -11.37 48.07 -38.03
C LYS A 14 -10.27 47.04 -37.80
N LEU A 15 -9.92 46.26 -38.82
CA LEU A 15 -8.62 45.61 -38.96
C LEU A 15 -7.54 46.67 -39.23
N PRO A 16 -6.35 46.60 -38.62
CA PRO A 16 -5.13 46.84 -39.34
C PRO A 16 -4.58 45.51 -39.86
N LEU A 17 -4.36 45.48 -41.18
CA LEU A 17 -3.42 44.57 -41.83
C LEU A 17 -2.06 44.68 -41.14
N ILE A 18 -1.57 43.57 -40.59
CA ILE A 18 -0.14 43.36 -40.40
C ILE A 18 0.22 42.10 -41.17
N ALA A 19 0.73 42.32 -42.38
CA ALA A 19 1.61 41.37 -43.03
C ALA A 19 2.91 41.32 -42.21
N GLY A 20 3.27 40.12 -41.74
CA GLY A 20 4.49 39.89 -40.97
C GLY A 20 4.72 38.40 -40.83
N LEU A 21 5.58 37.87 -41.68
CA LEU A 21 6.08 36.50 -41.68
C LEU A 21 6.67 36.11 -40.32
N ALA A 22 6.18 35.03 -39.71
CA ALA A 22 6.93 34.27 -38.72
C ALA A 22 6.52 32.79 -38.73
N VAL A 23 7.54 31.97 -39.01
CA VAL A 23 7.56 30.52 -39.00
C VAL A 23 7.41 30.01 -37.55
N GLY A 24 6.64 28.93 -37.33
CA GLY A 24 6.74 28.18 -36.06
C GLY A 24 5.47 27.41 -35.67
N ALA A 25 5.64 26.11 -35.40
CA ALA A 25 4.61 25.13 -35.09
C ALA A 25 3.73 25.46 -33.87
N VAL A 26 2.44 25.11 -33.93
CA VAL A 26 1.63 24.81 -32.73
C VAL A 26 0.69 23.63 -33.02
N SER A 27 1.17 22.42 -32.75
CA SER A 27 0.33 21.25 -32.46
C SER A 27 0.26 21.09 -30.94
N ILE A 28 -0.53 21.93 -30.27
CA ILE A 28 -0.78 21.81 -28.82
C ILE A 28 -2.28 22.01 -28.59
N GLY A 29 -3.05 20.95 -28.82
CA GLY A 29 -4.49 20.94 -28.54
C GLY A 29 -5.00 19.70 -27.81
N TYR A 30 -4.24 18.59 -27.81
CA TYR A 30 -4.72 17.30 -27.28
C TYR A 30 -3.89 16.73 -26.13
N THR A 31 -2.78 17.36 -25.73
CA THR A 31 -1.95 16.88 -24.61
C THR A 31 -2.28 17.54 -23.27
N LEU A 32 -2.85 18.75 -23.24
CA LEU A 32 -3.14 19.47 -22.00
C LEU A 32 -4.33 18.90 -21.20
N PHE A 33 -5.32 18.29 -21.86
CA PHE A 33 -6.48 17.71 -21.16
C PHE A 33 -6.27 16.29 -20.62
N LYS A 34 -5.21 15.59 -21.05
CA LYS A 34 -4.87 14.26 -20.50
C LYS A 34 -3.93 14.34 -19.30
N GLN A 35 -3.12 15.40 -19.23
CA GLN A 35 -2.10 15.57 -18.18
C GLN A 35 -2.70 16.12 -16.87
N GLN A 36 -3.77 16.91 -16.94
CA GLN A 36 -4.45 17.44 -15.76
C GLN A 36 -5.28 16.37 -15.02
N SER A 37 -5.81 15.38 -15.76
CA SER A 37 -6.57 14.26 -15.19
C SER A 37 -5.66 13.20 -14.55
N ALA A 38 -4.46 12.99 -15.10
CA ALA A 38 -3.49 12.03 -14.55
C ALA A 38 -2.80 12.55 -13.27
N HIS A 39 -2.52 13.86 -13.17
CA HIS A 39 -1.95 14.43 -11.95
C HIS A 39 -2.97 14.61 -10.83
N LYS A 40 -4.25 14.91 -11.11
CA LYS A 40 -5.29 14.96 -10.07
C LYS A 40 -5.53 13.59 -9.43
N GLY A 41 -5.57 12.51 -10.22
CA GLY A 41 -5.71 11.15 -9.69
C GLY A 41 -4.51 10.71 -8.84
N GLN A 42 -3.28 11.06 -9.25
CA GLN A 42 -2.07 10.75 -8.47
C GLN A 42 -1.93 11.56 -7.18
N ASP A 43 -2.29 12.84 -7.18
CA ASP A 43 -2.24 13.67 -5.97
C ASP A 43 -3.37 13.33 -4.99
N GLU A 44 -4.55 12.95 -5.49
CA GLU A 44 -5.64 12.44 -4.65
C GLU A 44 -5.29 11.07 -4.05
N MET A 45 -4.75 10.11 -4.84
CA MET A 45 -4.19 8.84 -4.33
C MET A 45 -3.09 9.07 -3.29
N LYS A 46 -2.13 9.97 -3.55
CA LYS A 46 -1.09 10.29 -2.57
C LYS A 46 -1.67 10.89 -1.30
N SER A 47 -2.69 11.74 -1.39
CA SER A 47 -3.35 12.33 -0.22
C SER A 47 -4.20 11.31 0.56
N PHE A 48 -4.82 10.36 -0.14
CA PHE A 48 -5.60 9.27 0.41
C PHE A 48 -4.69 8.24 1.07
N ASN A 49 -3.64 7.76 0.39
CA ASN A 49 -2.60 6.89 0.94
C ASN A 49 -1.88 7.52 2.13
N LYS A 50 -1.74 8.84 2.16
CA LYS A 50 -1.20 9.54 3.34
C LYS A 50 -2.17 9.51 4.52
N LYS A 51 -3.49 9.50 4.30
CA LYS A 51 -4.50 9.36 5.37
C LYS A 51 -4.67 7.91 5.82
N VAL A 52 -4.74 6.96 4.89
CA VAL A 52 -4.91 5.52 5.17
C VAL A 52 -3.65 4.91 5.77
N GLY A 53 -2.48 5.21 5.18
CA GLY A 53 -1.20 4.70 5.66
C GLY A 53 -0.87 5.14 7.08
N HIS A 54 -1.25 6.37 7.50
CA HIS A 54 -1.01 6.86 8.86
C HIS A 54 -1.63 5.98 9.95
N GLU A 55 -2.78 5.36 9.69
CA GLU A 55 -3.46 4.48 10.66
C GLU A 55 -2.74 3.14 10.85
N PHE A 56 -1.84 2.75 9.93
CA PHE A 56 -1.05 1.51 10.06
C PHE A 56 0.30 1.71 10.76
N TYR A 57 0.66 2.93 11.19
CA TYR A 57 1.87 3.17 11.99
C TYR A 57 1.60 3.03 13.49
N MET A 58 2.67 2.95 14.29
CA MET A 58 2.54 3.08 15.74
C MET A 58 1.91 4.44 16.10
N PRO A 59 0.99 4.50 17.09
CA PRO A 59 0.63 3.44 18.03
C PRO A 59 -0.59 2.58 17.60
N HIS A 60 -1.03 2.72 16.36
CA HIS A 60 -2.29 2.15 15.87
C HIS A 60 -2.18 0.70 15.41
N PHE A 61 -1.05 0.35 14.81
CA PHE A 61 -0.61 -1.01 14.55
C PHE A 61 0.70 -1.27 15.29
N MET A 62 0.78 -2.38 16.03
CA MET A 62 1.93 -2.72 16.84
C MET A 62 2.26 -4.20 16.73
N VAL A 63 3.47 -4.53 16.28
CA VAL A 63 3.96 -5.92 16.34
C VAL A 63 4.26 -6.28 17.80
N LYS A 64 3.69 -7.37 18.30
CA LYS A 64 3.81 -7.80 19.70
C LYS A 64 4.86 -8.88 19.87
N ASN A 65 4.93 -9.81 18.93
CA ASN A 65 5.82 -10.95 18.97
C ASN A 65 6.00 -11.52 17.57
N VAL A 66 7.14 -12.19 17.36
CA VAL A 66 7.42 -12.95 16.15
C VAL A 66 7.89 -14.32 16.59
N ARG A 67 7.32 -15.38 16.01
CA ARG A 67 7.63 -16.77 16.34
C ARG A 67 7.88 -17.53 15.06
N LEU A 68 8.88 -18.40 15.09
CA LEU A 68 9.13 -19.36 14.02
C LEU A 68 8.68 -20.74 14.46
N GLU A 69 7.99 -21.43 13.57
CA GLU A 69 7.65 -22.83 13.70
C GLU A 69 8.23 -23.57 12.50
N THR A 70 9.06 -24.57 12.75
CA THR A 70 9.73 -25.33 11.70
C THR A 70 9.21 -26.76 11.66
N ALA A 71 8.84 -27.25 10.48
CA ALA A 71 8.59 -28.67 10.23
C ALA A 71 9.71 -29.28 9.38
N GLU A 72 9.51 -30.51 8.88
CA GLU A 72 10.51 -31.18 8.04
C GLU A 72 10.77 -30.45 6.72
N THR A 73 9.72 -29.87 6.13
CA THR A 73 9.76 -29.20 4.82
C THR A 73 9.19 -27.79 4.84
N THR A 74 8.83 -27.25 6.01
CA THR A 74 8.17 -25.95 6.09
C THR A 74 8.77 -25.05 7.15
N LEU A 75 8.79 -23.76 6.86
CA LEU A 75 9.02 -22.69 7.81
C LEU A 75 7.74 -21.87 7.92
N THR A 76 7.18 -21.75 9.11
CA THR A 76 6.04 -20.87 9.39
C THR A 76 6.51 -19.71 10.26
N VAL A 77 6.33 -18.49 9.74
CA VAL A 77 6.57 -17.24 10.47
C VAL A 77 5.24 -16.73 11.00
N ASN A 78 5.08 -16.69 12.32
CA ASN A 78 3.91 -16.15 13.00
C ASN A 78 4.23 -14.75 13.53
N VAL A 79 3.49 -13.75 13.06
CA VAL A 79 3.60 -12.36 13.55
C VAL A 79 2.34 -12.06 14.36
N ASP A 80 2.52 -11.94 15.68
CA ASP A 80 1.47 -11.51 16.58
C ASP A 80 1.46 -9.98 16.59
N TYR A 81 0.30 -9.36 16.38
CA TYR A 81 0.15 -7.92 16.32
C TYR A 81 -1.10 -7.45 17.05
N ARG A 82 -1.07 -6.18 17.45
CA ARG A 82 -2.18 -5.49 18.08
C ARG A 82 -2.58 -4.30 17.23
N ILE A 83 -3.88 -4.13 17.06
CA ILE A 83 -4.45 -2.89 16.54
C ILE A 83 -5.20 -2.17 17.65
N ASN A 84 -5.13 -0.84 17.68
CA ASN A 84 -5.89 -0.05 18.63
C ASN A 84 -7.27 0.33 18.08
N LYS A 85 -8.08 0.97 18.91
CA LYS A 85 -9.44 1.36 18.55
C LYS A 85 -9.53 2.23 17.29
N VAL A 86 -8.56 3.12 17.05
CA VAL A 86 -8.61 4.03 15.90
C VAL A 86 -8.46 3.26 14.59
N LEU A 87 -7.45 2.38 14.50
CA LEU A 87 -7.28 1.53 13.32
C LEU A 87 -8.42 0.52 13.16
N ASN A 88 -8.91 -0.07 14.26
CA ASN A 88 -10.07 -0.96 14.22
C ASN A 88 -11.32 -0.22 13.68
N ASP A 89 -11.66 0.94 14.24
CA ASP A 89 -12.79 1.76 13.79
C ASP A 89 -12.61 2.15 12.31
N TYR A 90 -11.39 2.45 11.86
CA TYR A 90 -11.11 2.71 10.44
C TYR A 90 -11.37 1.49 9.55
N LEU A 91 -10.83 0.32 9.91
CA LEU A 91 -10.99 -0.93 9.16
C LEU A 91 -12.46 -1.38 9.09
N VAL A 92 -13.21 -1.27 10.19
CA VAL A 92 -14.64 -1.63 10.24
C VAL A 92 -15.50 -0.70 9.37
N ASN A 93 -15.25 0.61 9.43
CA ASN A 93 -16.08 1.61 8.75
C ASN A 93 -15.80 1.71 7.25
N ASN A 94 -14.53 1.53 6.83
CA ASN A 94 -14.13 1.73 5.44
C ASN A 94 -13.96 0.41 4.68
N ARG A 95 -13.79 -0.72 5.40
CA ARG A 95 -13.52 -2.05 4.84
C ARG A 95 -12.48 -2.04 3.71
N PRO A 96 -11.32 -1.42 3.92
CA PRO A 96 -10.27 -1.45 2.91
C PRO A 96 -9.68 -2.86 2.83
N ASP A 97 -9.33 -3.28 1.62
CA ASP A 97 -8.46 -4.43 1.45
C ASP A 97 -7.02 -4.01 1.80
N TYR A 98 -6.36 -4.80 2.65
CA TYR A 98 -4.96 -4.63 3.00
C TYR A 98 -4.28 -6.00 3.06
N TYR A 99 -2.96 -6.01 2.84
CA TYR A 99 -2.18 -7.23 2.69
C TYR A 99 -0.90 -7.13 3.49
N PHE A 100 -0.53 -8.23 4.12
CA PHE A 100 0.80 -8.40 4.68
C PHE A 100 1.68 -9.11 3.68
N LYS A 101 2.81 -8.50 3.33
CA LYS A 101 3.88 -9.10 2.53
C LYS A 101 5.06 -9.37 3.45
N LEU A 102 5.49 -10.62 3.56
CA LEU A 102 6.67 -11.01 4.32
C LEU A 102 7.74 -11.54 3.38
N ILE A 103 8.98 -11.06 3.55
CA ILE A 103 10.14 -11.44 2.73
C ILE A 103 11.17 -12.12 3.62
N LEU A 104 11.62 -13.30 3.21
CA LEU A 104 12.68 -14.00 3.92
C LEU A 104 14.04 -13.29 3.74
N PRO A 105 14.92 -13.35 4.74
CA PRO A 105 16.29 -12.87 4.62
C PRO A 105 17.02 -13.51 3.44
N GLU A 106 17.85 -12.74 2.74
CA GLU A 106 18.55 -13.19 1.52
C GLU A 106 19.30 -14.51 1.72
N GLN A 107 19.92 -14.71 2.89
CA GLN A 107 20.66 -15.92 3.24
C GLN A 107 19.81 -17.21 3.27
N TYR A 108 18.48 -17.08 3.41
CA TYR A 108 17.54 -18.22 3.45
C TYR A 108 16.72 -18.39 2.19
N GLN A 109 16.62 -17.37 1.33
CA GLN A 109 15.81 -17.41 0.11
C GLN A 109 16.14 -18.60 -0.80
N SER A 110 17.41 -19.02 -0.88
CA SER A 110 17.80 -20.18 -1.69
C SER A 110 17.19 -21.50 -1.23
N LEU A 111 16.76 -21.60 0.03
CA LEU A 111 16.24 -22.81 0.67
C LEU A 111 14.76 -23.07 0.38
N PHE A 112 13.99 -22.06 -0.03
CA PHE A 112 12.53 -22.12 -0.15
C PHE A 112 12.04 -21.91 -1.59
N GLU A 113 10.88 -22.47 -1.93
CA GLU A 113 10.28 -22.35 -3.27
C GLU A 113 9.95 -20.90 -3.61
N GLU A 114 9.48 -20.15 -2.62
CA GLU A 114 9.15 -18.72 -2.71
C GLU A 114 9.97 -17.94 -1.69
N ASN A 115 10.39 -16.73 -2.06
CA ASN A 115 11.18 -15.85 -1.20
C ASN A 115 10.30 -14.88 -0.39
N GLU A 116 9.05 -14.72 -0.81
CA GLU A 116 8.08 -13.82 -0.22
C GLU A 116 6.69 -14.46 -0.19
N ARG A 117 5.87 -14.07 0.79
CA ARG A 117 4.48 -14.51 0.91
C ARG A 117 3.59 -13.30 1.17
N VAL A 118 2.44 -13.27 0.51
CA VAL A 118 1.44 -12.20 0.65
C VAL A 118 0.15 -12.81 1.18
N ILE A 119 -0.36 -12.23 2.26
CA ILE A 119 -1.57 -12.69 2.95
C ILE A 119 -2.52 -11.51 3.10
N LYS A 120 -3.78 -11.68 2.69
CA LYS A 120 -4.81 -10.67 2.94
C LYS A 120 -5.01 -10.52 4.45
N GLY A 121 -5.07 -9.27 4.91
CA GLY A 121 -5.45 -8.94 6.26
C GLY A 121 -6.88 -9.36 6.59
N GLU A 122 -7.18 -9.47 7.89
CA GLU A 122 -8.48 -9.93 8.37
C GLU A 122 -9.56 -8.85 8.17
N ASP A 123 -10.74 -9.27 7.69
CA ASP A 123 -11.92 -8.43 7.56
C ASP A 123 -12.58 -8.28 8.94
N LEU A 124 -12.43 -7.12 9.58
CA LEU A 124 -12.94 -6.89 10.93
C LEU A 124 -14.44 -6.59 10.94
N VAL A 125 -15.17 -7.26 11.85
CA VAL A 125 -16.60 -7.03 12.08
C VAL A 125 -16.79 -6.17 13.32
N GLY A 126 -17.60 -5.12 13.19
CA GLY A 126 -17.91 -4.21 14.30
C GLY A 126 -18.60 -4.95 15.46
N GLY A 127 -18.16 -4.67 16.69
CA GLY A 127 -18.69 -5.27 17.91
C GLY A 127 -17.76 -6.29 18.58
N GLU A 128 -16.62 -6.63 17.97
CA GLU A 128 -15.59 -7.44 18.59
C GLU A 128 -14.55 -6.59 19.32
N ASP A 129 -14.35 -6.86 20.61
CA ASP A 129 -13.30 -6.25 21.46
C ASP A 129 -11.92 -6.89 21.25
N ARG A 130 -11.73 -7.67 20.17
CA ARG A 130 -10.46 -8.34 19.89
C ARG A 130 -9.42 -7.30 19.47
N ALA A 131 -8.37 -7.15 20.28
CA ALA A 131 -7.27 -6.25 19.99
C ALA A 131 -6.05 -6.97 19.39
N ASP A 132 -5.87 -8.26 19.72
CA ASP A 132 -4.69 -9.04 19.37
C ASP A 132 -5.00 -10.10 18.29
N TYR A 133 -4.12 -10.14 17.31
CA TYR A 133 -4.23 -10.91 16.07
C TYR A 133 -2.90 -11.60 15.75
N THR A 134 -2.97 -12.61 14.89
CA THR A 134 -1.79 -13.32 14.38
C THR A 134 -1.94 -13.51 12.89
N VAL A 135 -0.88 -13.20 12.14
CA VAL A 135 -0.75 -13.57 10.72
C VAL A 135 0.38 -14.59 10.58
N SER A 136 0.13 -15.64 9.78
CA SER A 136 1.03 -16.79 9.66
C SER A 136 1.47 -17.00 8.21
N PHE A 137 2.77 -16.88 7.94
CA PHE A 137 3.36 -17.06 6.62
C PHE A 137 4.08 -18.39 6.55
N GLN A 138 3.57 -19.31 5.74
CA GLN A 138 4.18 -20.62 5.52
C GLN A 138 5.00 -20.63 4.23
N PHE A 139 6.26 -21.02 4.33
CA PHE A 139 7.20 -21.19 3.24
C PHE A 139 7.54 -22.67 3.08
N GLU A 140 7.37 -23.18 1.86
CA GLU A 140 7.74 -24.55 1.49
C GLU A 140 9.22 -24.60 1.11
N ALA A 141 9.95 -25.54 1.70
CA ALA A 141 11.35 -25.76 1.40
C ALA A 141 11.50 -26.48 0.06
N LYS A 142 12.57 -26.16 -0.67
CA LYS A 142 12.89 -26.89 -1.91
C LYS A 142 13.22 -28.36 -1.60
N PRO A 143 13.00 -29.29 -2.55
CA PRO A 143 13.23 -30.72 -2.32
C PRO A 143 14.64 -31.10 -1.85
N GLN A 144 15.66 -30.29 -2.19
CA GLN A 144 17.06 -30.52 -1.80
C GLN A 144 17.44 -29.94 -0.44
N THR A 145 16.59 -29.10 0.16
CA THR A 145 16.86 -28.44 1.45
C THR A 145 16.74 -29.47 2.57
N LYS A 146 17.74 -29.54 3.46
CA LYS A 146 17.70 -30.45 4.60
C LYS A 146 16.89 -29.84 5.74
N SER A 147 16.16 -30.67 6.49
CA SER A 147 15.39 -30.23 7.66
C SER A 147 16.25 -29.49 8.70
N ASP A 148 17.51 -29.87 8.88
CA ASP A 148 18.42 -29.20 9.81
C ASP A 148 18.75 -27.76 9.39
N GLU A 149 18.76 -27.46 8.08
CA GLU A 149 18.97 -26.09 7.58
C GLU A 149 17.77 -25.19 7.88
N ILE A 150 16.55 -25.75 7.84
CA ILE A 150 15.32 -25.04 8.19
C ILE A 150 15.26 -24.77 9.69
N LYS A 151 15.63 -25.77 10.51
CA LYS A 151 15.65 -25.66 11.99
C LYS A 151 16.70 -24.69 12.52
N ALA A 152 17.73 -24.40 11.73
CA ALA A 152 18.79 -23.45 12.08
C ALA A 152 18.40 -21.98 11.86
N ILE A 153 17.23 -21.70 11.27
CA ILE A 153 16.75 -20.34 11.00
C ILE A 153 16.30 -19.70 12.32
N GLU A 154 16.84 -18.52 12.64
CA GLU A 154 16.49 -17.78 13.85
C GLU A 154 15.55 -16.62 13.54
N VAL A 155 14.67 -16.32 14.50
CA VAL A 155 13.69 -15.23 14.35
C VAL A 155 14.34 -13.85 14.30
N SER A 156 15.56 -13.72 14.85
CA SER A 156 16.35 -12.49 14.88
C SER A 156 16.99 -12.12 13.54
N ASP A 157 16.92 -13.00 12.54
CA ASP A 157 17.48 -12.75 11.23
C ASP A 157 16.55 -11.84 10.41
N LYS A 158 16.61 -10.52 10.64
CA LYS A 158 16.03 -9.41 9.85
C LYS A 158 14.92 -9.78 8.84
N ILE A 159 13.84 -10.37 9.34
CA ILE A 159 12.68 -10.71 8.51
C ILE A 159 11.95 -9.41 8.20
N GLN A 160 11.76 -9.10 6.91
CA GLN A 160 11.05 -7.91 6.49
C GLN A 160 9.55 -8.20 6.36
N MET A 161 8.71 -7.29 6.85
CA MET A 161 7.28 -7.31 6.63
C MET A 161 6.78 -5.94 6.19
N THR A 162 6.01 -5.89 5.11
CA THR A 162 5.38 -4.67 4.60
C THR A 162 3.87 -4.85 4.62
N ILE A 163 3.13 -3.80 4.99
CA ILE A 163 1.68 -3.73 4.86
C ILE A 163 1.35 -2.94 3.61
N LEU A 164 0.51 -3.50 2.74
CA LEU A 164 0.14 -2.96 1.44
C LEU A 164 -1.38 -2.75 1.35
N ASP A 165 -1.82 -1.83 0.49
CA ASP A 165 -3.20 -1.80 0.02
C ASP A 165 -3.42 -2.71 -1.20
N ASP A 166 -4.63 -2.71 -1.76
CA ASP A 166 -5.02 -3.46 -2.96
C ASP A 166 -4.30 -3.04 -4.25
N GLU A 167 -3.76 -1.82 -4.28
CA GLU A 167 -2.98 -1.29 -5.37
C GLU A 167 -1.45 -1.51 -5.20
N ASN A 168 -1.04 -2.24 -4.16
CA ASN A 168 0.35 -2.46 -3.74
C ASN A 168 1.10 -1.20 -3.29
N ASN A 169 0.39 -0.14 -2.88
CA ASN A 169 1.01 0.97 -2.20
C ASN A 169 1.38 0.58 -0.76
N VAL A 170 2.54 1.05 -0.31
CA VAL A 170 3.03 0.78 1.05
C VAL A 170 2.24 1.60 2.07
N LEU A 171 1.52 0.90 2.96
CA LEU A 171 0.83 1.48 4.10
C LEU A 171 1.77 1.62 5.31
N ASN A 172 2.58 0.60 5.57
CA ASN A 172 3.67 0.61 6.56
C ASN A 172 4.75 -0.41 6.18
N ASP A 173 5.99 -0.20 6.60
CA ASP A 173 7.11 -1.10 6.35
C ASP A 173 7.89 -1.38 7.64
N PHE A 174 8.17 -2.65 7.88
CA PHE A 174 8.99 -3.16 8.97
C PHE A 174 10.21 -3.86 8.37
N PRO A 175 11.34 -3.14 8.19
CA PRO A 175 12.57 -3.73 7.68
C PRO A 175 13.10 -4.89 8.53
N ASP A 176 12.74 -4.90 9.81
CA ASP A 176 13.01 -5.97 10.76
C ASP A 176 11.82 -6.10 11.73
N VAL A 177 10.95 -7.08 11.46
CA VAL A 177 9.74 -7.34 12.24
C VAL A 177 10.04 -7.83 13.65
N TYR A 178 11.18 -8.51 13.85
CA TYR A 178 11.60 -8.96 15.18
C TYR A 178 12.03 -7.77 16.04
N ASN A 179 12.81 -6.85 15.48
CA ASN A 179 13.17 -5.61 16.18
C ASN A 179 11.93 -4.76 16.48
N ALA A 180 10.98 -4.66 15.53
CA ALA A 180 9.71 -3.96 15.75
C ALA A 180 8.93 -4.52 16.96
N ALA A 181 8.91 -5.85 17.14
CA ALA A 181 8.31 -6.50 18.30
C ALA A 181 9.01 -6.15 19.62
N ASN A 182 10.33 -5.96 19.60
CA ASN A 182 11.13 -5.68 20.79
C ASN A 182 11.08 -4.21 21.23
N ILE A 183 10.77 -3.26 20.34
CA ILE A 183 10.59 -1.84 20.70
C ILE A 183 9.47 -1.65 21.72
N ILE A 184 8.45 -2.51 21.73
CA ILE A 184 7.29 -2.41 22.62
C ILE A 184 7.53 -3.11 23.98
N ARG A 185 8.60 -3.90 24.11
CA ARG A 185 8.94 -4.62 25.35
C ARG A 185 9.76 -3.80 26.35
N TYR A 186 10.31 -2.66 25.91
CA TYR A 186 11.13 -1.74 26.70
C TYR A 186 10.47 -0.36 26.80
#